data_AF-A0A8T4VEH9-F1
#
_entry.id   AF-A0A8T4VEH9-F1
#
_cell.length_a   1.000
_cell.length_b   1.000
_cell.length_c   1.000
_cell.angle_alpha   90.00
_cell.angle_beta   90.00
_cell.angle_gamma   90.00
#
_symmetry.space_group_name_H-M   'P 1'
#
loop_
_entity.id
_entity.type
_entity.pdbx_description
1 polymer ?
#
loop_
_entity_poly.entity_id
_entity_poly.type
_entity_poly.pdbx_seq_one_letter_code
_entity_poly.pdbx_strand_id
1 'polypeptide(L)'
;MLTMKSGVRIEEGILLIAILLNALDFFELLPGDVVYVTKLMSVTVLASVLYNTGLSEIFFGERRKFFDASIILSYFLFMLKEPISYASVIIEETHYFKNFFAVMLSNSQLIEFSGLIAGGIVLLLFSLYIALRVPFREPSLLRVLHPSEYPERRLIPLLRRFLTSYVVLVAFFLIFFNLFMEWLALAVDTPLVMAAVFIYFFIVVISRKFSSEGFLYEIGSLGENFYDKFIHLFQRRETIMLGISGMLVLHLVTDIANFLLPLTFGFQDTLYFKQLGGLHQPLYALFSQQVLAATNLGETISIAWIYMFNLLGMLMLLLLPAMLWYYLFRDKPLHVPRFALFIFYISLICFVFAPVFSLTTINQPEVLVGVDIQTHLFKPLFNFNPILIIGISFAGALMVLLLSLFHRLKMLFIGVASAVISAFFGWYIALFFIDQINYYAHVIPELFAMGSGFIGAQLFFFLVILVLFYTSGYFITLWEIFKEVRTSD
;
A
#
# COMPACT_ATOMS: atom_id res chain seq x y z
N MET A 1 12.69 -7.77 47.52
CA MET A 1 13.33 -6.45 47.39
C MET A 1 13.74 -6.30 45.93
N LEU A 2 12.79 -5.87 45.10
CA LEU A 2 12.96 -5.67 43.66
C LEU A 2 13.63 -4.32 43.45
N THR A 3 14.90 -4.32 43.08
CA THR A 3 15.58 -3.12 42.60
C THR A 3 14.96 -2.72 41.27
N MET A 4 14.01 -1.78 41.31
CA MET A 4 13.59 -1.04 40.12
C MET A 4 14.82 -0.36 39.53
N LYS A 5 15.41 -0.94 38.47
CA LYS A 5 16.37 -0.25 37.61
C LYS A 5 15.63 0.87 36.89
N SER A 6 15.58 2.05 37.49
CA SER A 6 15.00 3.27 36.95
C SER A 6 15.92 3.91 35.91
N GLY A 7 16.28 3.15 34.87
CA GLY A 7 16.91 3.71 33.68
C GLY A 7 15.90 3.58 32.56
N VAL A 8 15.13 4.64 32.31
CA VAL A 8 14.44 4.80 31.02
C VAL A 8 15.51 4.62 29.96
N ARG A 9 15.38 3.58 29.14
CA ARG A 9 16.35 3.33 28.08
C ARG A 9 16.24 4.48 27.07
N ILE A 10 17.35 4.94 26.50
CA ILE A 10 17.36 6.10 25.58
C ILE A 10 16.34 5.90 24.44
N GLU A 11 16.18 4.65 24.03
CA GLU A 11 15.21 4.14 23.07
C GLU A 11 13.75 4.43 23.46
N GLU A 12 13.39 4.27 24.73
CA GLU A 12 12.04 4.57 25.24
C GLU A 12 11.77 6.08 25.23
N GLY A 13 12.79 6.89 25.54
CA GLY A 13 12.72 8.34 25.44
C GLY A 13 12.50 8.82 24.00
N ILE A 14 13.24 8.25 23.05
CA ILE A 14 13.08 8.53 21.61
C ILE A 14 11.69 8.13 21.13
N LEU A 15 11.20 6.95 21.52
CA LEU A 15 9.86 6.49 21.16
C LEU A 15 8.76 7.40 21.72
N LEU A 16 8.89 7.84 22.99
CA LEU A 16 7.94 8.76 23.60
C LEU A 16 7.92 10.11 22.87
N ILE A 17 9.09 10.64 22.51
CA ILE A 17 9.20 11.87 21.72
C ILE A 17 8.54 11.68 20.34
N ALA A 18 8.77 10.56 19.66
CA ALA A 18 8.14 10.27 18.37
C ALA A 18 6.61 10.20 18.48
N ILE A 19 6.08 9.54 19.51
CA ILE A 19 4.64 9.48 19.79
C ILE A 19 4.08 10.89 20.08
N LEU A 20 4.79 11.69 20.88
CA LEU A 20 4.37 13.06 21.19
C LEU A 20 4.36 13.94 19.93
N LEU A 21 5.39 13.84 19.09
CA LEU A 21 5.46 14.59 17.83
C LEU A 21 4.30 14.19 16.91
N ASN A 22 4.05 12.90 16.71
CA ASN A 22 2.90 12.46 15.91
C ASN A 22 1.56 12.92 16.53
N ALA A 23 1.41 12.91 17.85
CA ALA A 23 0.22 13.45 18.49
C ALA A 23 0.05 14.96 18.25
N LEU A 24 1.13 15.75 18.32
CA LEU A 24 1.08 17.18 18.04
C LEU A 24 0.80 17.46 16.56
N ASP A 25 1.38 16.67 15.67
CA ASP A 25 1.11 16.72 14.23
C ASP A 25 -0.36 16.42 13.93
N PHE A 26 -0.97 15.49 14.67
CA PHE A 26 -2.37 15.07 14.47
C PHE A 26 -3.35 16.19 14.74
N PHE A 27 -2.99 17.06 15.69
CA PHE A 27 -3.75 18.25 16.03
C PHE A 27 -3.30 19.48 15.23
N GLU A 28 -2.46 19.31 14.21
CA GLU A 28 -1.91 20.39 13.36
C GLU A 28 -1.17 21.46 14.19
N LEU A 29 -0.53 21.07 15.30
CA LEU A 29 0.17 21.97 16.22
C LEU A 29 1.66 22.12 15.92
N LEU A 30 2.21 21.28 15.04
CA LEU A 30 3.62 21.35 14.68
C LEU A 30 3.86 22.34 13.54
N PRO A 31 4.94 23.15 13.60
CA PRO A 31 5.34 23.96 12.46
C PRO A 31 5.87 23.05 11.34
N GLY A 32 5.69 23.46 10.08
CA GLY A 32 6.06 22.64 8.93
C GLY A 32 7.55 22.25 8.89
N ASP A 33 8.43 23.06 9.51
CA ASP A 33 9.85 22.71 9.66
C ASP A 33 10.05 21.41 10.46
N VAL A 34 9.28 21.22 11.54
CA VAL A 34 9.38 20.02 12.39
C VAL A 34 8.76 18.82 11.68
N VAL A 35 7.62 19.01 11.01
CA VAL A 35 6.97 17.94 10.23
C VAL A 35 7.88 17.46 9.10
N TYR A 36 8.62 18.35 8.43
CA TYR A 36 9.63 17.95 7.45
C TYR A 36 10.75 17.11 8.07
N VAL A 37 11.28 17.53 9.22
CA VAL A 37 12.35 16.80 9.92
C VAL A 37 11.87 15.42 10.36
N THR A 38 10.64 15.27 10.86
CA THR A 38 10.10 13.95 11.25
C THR A 38 9.96 13.02 10.05
N LYS A 39 9.51 13.53 8.88
CA LYS A 39 9.47 12.73 7.65
C LYS A 39 10.88 12.33 7.17
N LEU A 40 11.88 13.22 7.22
CA LEU A 40 13.28 12.87 6.91
C LEU A 40 13.86 11.82 7.87
N MET A 41 13.57 11.94 9.17
CA MET A 41 13.97 10.92 10.15
C MET A 41 13.36 9.56 9.82
N SER A 42 12.08 9.54 9.41
CA SER A 42 11.37 8.32 9.01
C SER A 42 12.04 7.64 7.83
N VAL A 43 12.35 8.41 6.78
CA VAL A 43 13.08 7.95 5.60
C VAL A 43 14.47 7.40 5.98
N THR A 44 15.17 8.05 6.91
CA THR A 44 16.49 7.62 7.40
C THR A 44 16.41 6.33 8.19
N VAL A 45 15.43 6.20 9.09
CA VAL A 45 15.16 4.96 9.84
C VAL A 45 14.88 3.81 8.86
N LEU A 46 14.16 4.07 7.77
CA LEU A 46 13.90 3.05 6.77
C LEU A 46 15.13 2.57 6.05
N ALA A 47 15.97 3.51 5.59
CA ALA A 47 17.24 3.20 4.98
C ALA A 47 18.06 2.27 5.90
N SER A 48 18.04 2.56 7.20
CA SER A 48 18.68 1.73 8.23
C SER A 48 18.03 0.35 8.38
N VAL A 49 16.70 0.24 8.42
CA VAL A 49 15.98 -1.05 8.51
C VAL A 49 16.26 -1.93 7.29
N LEU A 50 16.19 -1.37 6.07
CA LEU A 50 16.49 -2.09 4.84
C LEU A 50 17.95 -2.52 4.74
N TYR A 51 18.87 -1.67 5.22
CA TYR A 51 20.29 -2.02 5.33
C TYR A 51 20.52 -3.16 6.33
N ASN A 52 19.77 -3.15 7.45
CA ASN A 52 19.87 -4.17 8.48
C ASN A 52 19.25 -5.50 8.07
N THR A 53 18.22 -5.47 7.24
CA THR A 53 17.63 -6.66 6.61
C THR A 53 18.64 -7.42 5.76
N GLY A 54 19.52 -6.71 5.05
CA GLY A 54 20.48 -7.34 4.15
C GLY A 54 19.85 -7.76 2.81
N LEU A 55 19.48 -6.78 1.98
CA LEU A 55 18.93 -7.03 0.63
C LEU A 55 19.80 -7.98 -0.22
N SER A 56 21.11 -7.93 -0.05
CA SER A 56 22.07 -8.84 -0.68
C SER A 56 21.89 -10.30 -0.27
N GLU A 57 21.46 -10.57 0.95
CA GLU A 57 21.09 -11.91 1.39
C GLU A 57 19.85 -12.40 0.64
N ILE A 58 18.84 -11.53 0.47
CA ILE A 58 17.63 -11.83 -0.30
C ILE A 58 17.96 -12.14 -1.78
N PHE A 59 18.79 -11.29 -2.40
CA PHE A 59 19.09 -11.41 -3.83
C PHE A 59 20.12 -12.47 -4.16
N PHE A 60 21.18 -12.61 -3.34
CA PHE A 60 22.36 -13.41 -3.67
C PHE A 60 22.60 -14.59 -2.69
N GLY A 61 21.90 -14.65 -1.56
CA GLY A 61 22.07 -15.69 -0.55
C GLY A 61 23.30 -15.48 0.33
N GLU A 62 23.93 -14.30 0.26
CA GLU A 62 25.05 -13.92 1.12
C GLU A 62 24.99 -12.42 1.42
N ARG A 63 25.01 -12.09 2.71
CA ARG A 63 24.98 -10.70 3.16
C ARG A 63 26.30 -9.99 2.86
N ARG A 64 26.22 -8.86 2.15
CA ARG A 64 27.35 -8.01 1.78
C ARG A 64 26.96 -6.54 1.98
N LYS A 65 27.45 -5.95 3.07
CA LYS A 65 27.15 -4.55 3.48
C LYS A 65 27.32 -3.50 2.37
N PHE A 66 28.38 -3.61 1.56
CA PHE A 66 28.61 -2.68 0.44
C PHE A 66 27.51 -2.78 -0.64
N PHE A 67 26.97 -3.98 -0.85
CA PHE A 67 25.94 -4.23 -1.85
C PHE A 67 24.62 -3.64 -1.37
N ASP A 68 24.27 -3.89 -0.11
CA ASP A 68 23.08 -3.32 0.53
C ASP A 68 23.10 -1.79 0.42
N ALA A 69 24.21 -1.15 0.80
CA ALA A 69 24.36 0.31 0.71
C ALA A 69 24.23 0.82 -0.73
N SER A 70 24.82 0.14 -1.72
CA SER A 70 24.79 0.55 -3.13
C SER A 70 23.38 0.45 -3.72
N ILE A 71 22.65 -0.63 -3.40
CA ILE A 71 21.25 -0.83 -3.81
C ILE A 71 20.37 0.26 -3.19
N ILE A 72 20.46 0.45 -1.87
CA ILE A 72 19.66 1.42 -1.13
C ILE A 72 19.93 2.84 -1.64
N LEU A 73 21.20 3.22 -1.84
CA LEU A 73 21.56 4.52 -2.41
C LEU A 73 20.94 4.73 -3.78
N SER A 74 21.05 3.75 -4.69
CA SER A 74 20.44 3.81 -6.02
C SER A 74 18.92 4.00 -5.95
N TYR A 75 18.25 3.30 -5.04
CA TYR A 75 16.80 3.42 -4.86
C TYR A 75 16.39 4.79 -4.31
N PHE A 76 17.13 5.35 -3.35
CA PHE A 76 16.87 6.71 -2.87
C PHE A 76 17.10 7.77 -3.95
N LEU A 77 18.09 7.57 -4.83
CA LEU A 77 18.32 8.46 -5.97
C LEU A 77 17.14 8.45 -6.96
N PHE A 78 16.47 7.31 -7.15
CA PHE A 78 15.25 7.25 -7.97
C PHE A 78 14.04 7.94 -7.33
N MET A 79 14.01 8.06 -5.99
CA MET A 79 12.88 8.66 -5.26
C MET A 79 13.10 10.13 -4.90
N LEU A 80 14.08 10.83 -5.49
CA LEU A 80 14.29 12.26 -5.18
C LEU A 80 13.06 13.14 -5.50
N LYS A 81 12.11 12.66 -6.31
CA LYS A 81 10.84 13.33 -6.55
C LYS A 81 9.96 13.46 -5.29
N GLU A 82 10.02 12.49 -4.37
CA GLU A 82 9.18 12.48 -3.17
C GLU A 82 9.48 13.63 -2.20
N PRO A 83 10.74 13.89 -1.79
CA PRO A 83 11.04 15.06 -0.96
C PRO A 83 10.77 16.39 -1.69
N ILE A 84 10.87 16.44 -3.02
CA ILE A 84 10.50 17.62 -3.83
C ILE A 84 9.00 17.88 -3.75
N SER A 85 8.20 16.84 -3.99
CA SER A 85 6.73 16.86 -3.88
C SER A 85 6.31 17.33 -2.48
N TYR A 86 6.91 16.75 -1.44
CA TYR A 86 6.64 17.14 -0.06
C TYR A 86 7.00 18.61 0.24
N ALA A 87 8.14 19.09 -0.26
CA ALA A 87 8.52 20.50 -0.08
C ALA A 87 7.55 21.48 -0.76
N SER A 88 6.96 21.09 -1.89
CA SER A 88 5.97 21.92 -2.60
C SER A 88 4.72 22.16 -1.74
N VAL A 89 4.36 21.18 -0.93
CA VAL A 89 3.18 21.22 -0.04
C VAL A 89 3.46 22.04 1.21
N ILE A 90 4.65 21.92 1.80
CA ILE A 90 4.95 22.44 3.13
C ILE A 90 5.64 23.82 3.14
N ILE A 91 6.08 24.33 1.99
CA ILE A 91 6.87 25.56 1.91
C ILE A 91 6.22 26.77 2.61
N GLU A 92 4.90 26.89 2.57
CA GLU A 92 4.18 28.00 3.22
C GLU A 92 4.02 27.83 4.73
N GLU A 93 4.14 26.60 5.24
CA GLU A 93 4.05 26.26 6.66
C GLU A 93 5.43 26.29 7.35
N THR A 94 6.49 26.58 6.60
CA THR A 94 7.89 26.54 7.08
C THR A 94 8.49 27.92 7.22
N HIS A 95 9.26 28.12 8.29
CA HIS A 95 9.96 29.36 8.57
C HIS A 95 11.47 29.24 8.32
N TYR A 96 12.11 28.17 8.81
CA TYR A 96 13.57 28.02 8.75
C TYR A 96 14.03 27.43 7.42
N PHE A 97 13.29 26.47 6.87
CA PHE A 97 13.65 25.78 5.62
C PHE A 97 13.09 26.44 4.36
N LYS A 98 12.35 27.56 4.46
CA LYS A 98 11.71 28.20 3.29
C LYS A 98 12.66 28.47 2.13
N ASN A 99 13.86 29.00 2.40
CA ASN A 99 14.87 29.25 1.37
C ASN A 99 15.42 27.96 0.76
N PHE A 100 15.62 26.93 1.58
CA PHE A 100 16.06 25.62 1.11
C PHE A 100 15.02 25.00 0.17
N PHE A 101 13.73 25.03 0.55
CA PHE A 101 12.65 24.54 -0.30
C PHE A 101 12.48 25.36 -1.58
N ALA A 102 12.60 26.68 -1.52
CA ALA A 102 12.56 27.52 -2.73
C ALA A 102 13.67 27.16 -3.72
N VAL A 103 14.89 26.89 -3.22
CA VAL A 103 16.00 26.41 -4.06
C VAL A 103 15.70 25.01 -4.60
N MET A 104 15.19 24.10 -3.78
CA MET A 104 14.87 22.74 -4.21
C MET A 104 13.77 22.72 -5.28
N LEU A 105 12.70 23.49 -5.10
CA LEU A 105 11.58 23.58 -6.05
C LEU A 105 11.99 24.27 -7.35
N SER A 106 12.79 25.34 -7.29
CA SER A 106 13.31 26.00 -8.50
C SER A 106 14.26 25.13 -9.32
N ASN A 107 14.84 24.09 -8.71
CA ASN A 107 15.73 23.12 -9.35
C ASN A 107 15.14 21.71 -9.41
N SER A 108 13.82 21.56 -9.19
CA SER A 108 13.14 20.27 -9.04
C SER A 108 13.44 19.30 -10.18
N GLN A 109 13.22 19.73 -11.42
CA GLN A 109 13.48 18.94 -12.62
C GLN A 109 14.94 18.50 -12.73
N LEU A 110 15.89 19.39 -12.41
CA LEU A 110 17.32 19.07 -12.46
C LEU A 110 17.69 18.02 -11.39
N ILE A 111 17.17 18.17 -10.18
CA ILE A 111 17.42 17.24 -9.06
C ILE A 111 16.84 15.87 -9.39
N GLU A 112 15.60 15.82 -9.88
CA GLU A 112 14.94 14.58 -10.27
C GLU A 112 15.69 13.88 -11.42
N PHE A 113 16.02 14.61 -12.49
CA PHE A 113 16.72 14.03 -13.64
C PHE A 113 18.12 13.54 -13.26
N SER A 114 18.85 14.32 -12.44
CA SER A 114 20.16 13.92 -11.95
C SER A 114 20.07 12.69 -11.05
N GLY A 115 19.04 12.61 -10.20
CA GLY A 115 18.73 11.45 -9.37
C GLY A 115 18.46 10.20 -10.20
N LEU A 116 17.56 10.29 -11.18
CA LEU A 116 17.23 9.19 -12.08
C LEU A 116 18.45 8.69 -12.87
N ILE A 117 19.26 9.61 -13.40
CA ILE A 117 20.49 9.26 -14.14
C ILE A 117 21.51 8.59 -13.21
N ALA A 118 21.80 9.21 -12.06
CA ALA A 118 22.79 8.68 -11.12
C ALA A 118 22.35 7.32 -10.57
N GLY A 119 21.09 7.19 -10.14
CA GLY A 119 20.50 5.94 -9.67
C GLY A 119 20.56 4.84 -10.73
N GLY A 120 20.19 5.16 -11.97
CA GLY A 120 20.22 4.23 -13.11
C GLY A 120 21.63 3.75 -13.45
N ILE A 121 22.61 4.67 -13.52
CA ILE A 121 24.02 4.33 -13.77
C ILE A 121 24.57 3.45 -12.65
N VAL A 122 24.33 3.79 -11.38
CA VAL A 122 24.77 2.99 -10.23
C VAL A 122 24.20 1.57 -10.34
N LEU A 123 22.90 1.43 -10.62
CA LEU A 123 22.26 0.11 -10.73
C LEU A 123 22.77 -0.70 -11.91
N LEU A 124 23.01 -0.06 -13.06
CA LEU A 124 23.59 -0.71 -14.25
C LEU A 124 25.01 -1.23 -13.97
N LEU A 125 25.88 -0.38 -13.45
CA LEU A 125 27.26 -0.76 -13.10
C LEU A 125 27.27 -1.86 -12.04
N PHE A 126 26.39 -1.76 -11.06
CA PHE A 126 26.27 -2.75 -10.00
C PHE A 126 25.75 -4.10 -10.54
N SER A 127 24.77 -4.09 -11.44
CA SER A 127 24.27 -5.29 -12.12
C SER A 127 25.35 -5.97 -12.96
N LEU A 128 26.20 -5.18 -13.64
CA LEU A 128 27.35 -5.69 -14.38
C LEU A 128 28.38 -6.32 -13.46
N TYR A 129 28.67 -5.67 -12.33
CA TYR A 129 29.58 -6.20 -11.32
C TYR A 129 29.06 -7.53 -10.74
N ILE A 130 27.77 -7.62 -10.42
CA ILE A 130 27.11 -8.86 -9.97
C ILE A 130 27.31 -9.97 -11.00
N ALA A 131 27.00 -9.70 -12.26
CA ALA A 131 27.10 -10.68 -13.33
C ALA A 131 28.53 -11.21 -13.52
N LEU A 132 29.54 -10.38 -13.30
CA LEU A 132 30.95 -10.73 -13.48
C LEU A 132 31.58 -11.44 -12.28
N ARG A 133 31.17 -11.12 -11.05
CA ARG A 133 31.98 -11.44 -9.85
C ARG A 133 31.24 -12.16 -8.73
N VAL A 134 29.91 -12.07 -8.66
CA VAL A 134 29.16 -12.49 -7.48
C VAL A 134 28.60 -13.88 -7.71
N PRO A 135 28.82 -14.88 -6.85
CA PRO A 135 28.12 -16.15 -6.94
C PRO A 135 26.67 -16.04 -6.42
N PHE A 136 25.74 -16.80 -6.97
CA PHE A 136 24.34 -16.87 -6.48
C PHE A 136 24.18 -18.10 -5.60
N ARG A 137 24.05 -17.91 -4.28
CA ARG A 137 23.90 -18.98 -3.29
C ARG A 137 22.43 -19.26 -2.98
N GLU A 138 22.13 -20.47 -2.52
CA GLU A 138 20.81 -20.85 -2.00
C GLU A 138 20.74 -20.53 -0.50
N PRO A 139 19.60 -20.04 0.02
CA PRO A 139 18.39 -19.62 -0.71
C PRO A 139 18.50 -18.16 -1.21
N SER A 140 18.13 -17.87 -2.46
CA SER A 140 18.08 -16.49 -2.98
C SER A 140 17.22 -16.30 -4.22
N LEU A 141 16.72 -15.08 -4.43
CA LEU A 141 15.86 -14.76 -5.57
C LEU A 141 16.56 -14.95 -6.91
N LEU A 142 17.82 -14.50 -7.05
CA LEU A 142 18.54 -14.66 -8.32
C LEU A 142 18.90 -16.11 -8.60
N ARG A 143 19.09 -16.93 -7.56
CA ARG A 143 19.31 -18.36 -7.72
C ARG A 143 18.07 -19.08 -8.24
N VAL A 144 16.87 -18.68 -7.81
CA VAL A 144 15.59 -19.19 -8.33
C VAL A 144 15.43 -18.85 -9.81
N LEU A 145 15.80 -17.64 -10.23
CA LEU A 145 15.62 -17.16 -11.61
C LEU A 145 16.78 -17.55 -12.55
N HIS A 146 17.97 -17.77 -12.01
CA HIS A 146 19.18 -18.10 -12.74
C HIS A 146 19.94 -19.26 -12.06
N PRO A 147 19.74 -20.51 -12.51
CA PRO A 147 20.29 -21.71 -11.87
C PRO A 147 21.81 -21.90 -11.95
N SER A 148 22.59 -20.92 -12.44
CA SER A 148 24.06 -21.00 -12.45
C SER A 148 24.63 -20.34 -11.20
N GLU A 149 25.37 -21.08 -10.39
CA GLU A 149 25.97 -20.57 -9.14
C GLU A 149 27.11 -19.58 -9.45
N TYR A 150 27.99 -19.92 -10.41
CA TYR A 150 29.23 -19.19 -10.67
C TYR A 150 29.19 -18.34 -11.95
N PRO A 151 29.94 -17.22 -12.01
CA PRO A 151 30.03 -16.40 -13.21
C PRO A 151 30.63 -17.14 -14.39
N GLU A 152 29.90 -17.19 -15.52
CA GLU A 152 30.40 -17.72 -16.79
C GLU A 152 31.04 -16.61 -17.62
N ARG A 153 32.21 -16.90 -18.22
CA ARG A 153 32.96 -15.90 -19.02
C ARG A 153 32.47 -15.74 -20.47
N ARG A 154 31.54 -16.58 -20.92
CA ARG A 154 30.99 -16.50 -22.27
C ARG A 154 30.03 -15.31 -22.36
N LEU A 155 30.03 -14.62 -23.50
CA LEU A 155 29.24 -13.39 -23.70
C LEU A 155 27.73 -13.60 -23.46
N ILE A 156 27.15 -14.66 -24.01
CA ILE A 156 25.69 -14.90 -23.92
C ILE A 156 25.24 -15.20 -22.48
N PRO A 157 25.86 -16.16 -21.73
CA PRO A 157 25.55 -16.36 -20.32
C PRO A 157 25.77 -15.11 -19.46
N LEU A 158 26.85 -14.37 -19.70
CA LEU A 158 27.13 -13.13 -19.00
C LEU A 158 26.04 -12.08 -19.23
N LEU A 159 25.64 -11.88 -20.48
CA LEU A 159 24.58 -10.93 -20.84
C LEU A 159 23.24 -11.35 -20.22
N ARG A 160 22.88 -12.63 -20.29
CA ARG A 160 21.66 -13.15 -19.64
C ARG A 160 21.69 -12.90 -18.13
N ARG A 161 22.83 -13.15 -17.49
CA ARG A 161 23.01 -12.95 -16.04
C ARG A 161 22.96 -11.47 -15.65
N PHE A 162 23.58 -10.61 -16.44
CA PHE A 162 23.50 -9.15 -16.31
C PHE A 162 22.05 -8.67 -16.40
N LEU A 163 21.34 -9.04 -17.47
CA LEU A 163 19.94 -8.66 -17.67
C LEU A 163 19.05 -9.19 -16.56
N THR A 164 19.23 -10.45 -16.13
CA THR A 164 18.44 -11.02 -15.01
C THR A 164 18.68 -10.23 -13.71
N SER A 165 19.94 -9.92 -13.40
CA SER A 165 20.30 -9.17 -12.20
C SER A 165 19.70 -7.75 -12.24
N TYR A 166 19.81 -7.09 -13.39
CA TYR A 166 19.27 -5.75 -13.59
C TYR A 166 17.73 -5.73 -13.51
N VAL A 167 17.05 -6.66 -14.20
CA VAL A 167 15.57 -6.80 -14.12
C VAL A 167 15.13 -7.01 -12.68
N VAL A 168 15.76 -7.91 -11.93
CA VAL A 168 15.39 -8.20 -10.54
C VAL A 168 15.58 -6.99 -9.64
N LEU A 169 16.72 -6.29 -9.76
CA LEU A 169 16.98 -5.10 -8.96
C LEU A 169 16.01 -3.95 -9.29
N VAL A 170 15.66 -3.75 -10.55
CA VAL A 170 14.67 -2.76 -10.95
C VAL A 170 13.25 -3.17 -10.54
N ALA A 171 12.88 -4.43 -10.72
CA ALA A 171 11.57 -4.93 -10.32
C ALA A 171 11.38 -4.83 -8.81
N PHE A 172 12.40 -5.15 -8.02
CA PHE A 172 12.36 -4.96 -6.58
C PHE A 172 12.22 -3.48 -6.21
N PHE A 173 12.91 -2.57 -6.90
CA PHE A 173 12.72 -1.14 -6.70
C PHE A 173 11.25 -0.72 -6.93
N LEU A 174 10.72 -1.02 -8.11
CA LEU A 174 9.40 -0.55 -8.55
C LEU A 174 8.26 -1.16 -7.75
N ILE A 175 8.34 -2.46 -7.46
CA ILE A 175 7.24 -3.22 -6.89
C ILE A 175 7.33 -3.25 -5.38
N PHE A 176 8.52 -3.57 -4.85
CA PHE A 176 8.69 -3.81 -3.42
C PHE A 176 9.09 -2.56 -2.67
N PHE A 177 10.18 -1.93 -3.09
CA PHE A 177 10.73 -0.80 -2.36
C PHE A 177 9.80 0.42 -2.43
N ASN A 178 9.22 0.72 -3.60
CA ASN A 178 8.26 1.83 -3.72
C ASN A 178 7.02 1.60 -2.84
N LEU A 179 6.43 0.41 -2.88
CA LEU A 179 5.30 0.06 -2.00
C LEU A 179 5.70 0.14 -0.52
N PHE A 180 6.89 -0.35 -0.16
CA PHE A 180 7.35 -0.31 1.22
C PHE A 180 7.60 1.11 1.73
N MET A 181 8.06 2.02 0.84
CA MET A 181 8.21 3.44 1.12
C MET A 181 6.84 4.11 1.35
N GLU A 182 5.84 3.78 0.53
CA GLU A 182 4.45 4.23 0.75
C GLU A 182 3.89 3.70 2.07
N TRP A 183 4.07 2.40 2.37
CA TRP A 183 3.68 1.79 3.64
C TRP A 183 4.33 2.47 4.83
N LEU A 184 5.61 2.86 4.74
CA LEU A 184 6.25 3.58 5.82
C LEU A 184 5.74 5.02 5.91
N ALA A 185 5.59 5.70 4.78
CA ALA A 185 5.03 7.05 4.76
C ALA A 185 3.70 7.07 5.51
N LEU A 186 2.87 6.03 5.29
CA LEU A 186 1.62 5.72 6.00
C LEU A 186 1.79 5.27 7.45
N ALA A 187 2.74 4.37 7.75
CA ALA A 187 2.93 3.81 9.08
C ALA A 187 3.51 4.82 10.07
N VAL A 188 4.30 5.74 9.55
CA VAL A 188 4.75 6.93 10.27
C VAL A 188 3.77 8.09 10.07
N ASP A 189 2.72 7.90 9.26
CA ASP A 189 1.70 8.90 9.19
C ASP A 189 0.91 8.96 10.48
N THR A 190 0.74 10.20 10.88
CA THR A 190 0.23 10.62 12.16
C THR A 190 -1.12 9.99 12.52
N PRO A 191 -2.11 9.88 11.61
CA PRO A 191 -3.38 9.22 11.90
C PRO A 191 -3.27 7.75 12.29
N LEU A 192 -2.38 6.97 11.64
CA LEU A 192 -2.24 5.56 11.92
C LEU A 192 -1.58 5.33 13.29
N VAL A 193 -0.52 6.10 13.58
CA VAL A 193 0.13 6.06 14.88
C VAL A 193 -0.86 6.45 15.98
N MET A 194 -1.66 7.50 15.77
CA MET A 194 -2.68 7.89 16.73
C MET A 194 -3.76 6.85 16.91
N ALA A 195 -4.24 6.20 15.84
CA ALA A 195 -5.17 5.09 15.93
C ALA A 195 -4.59 3.93 16.76
N ALA A 196 -3.33 3.55 16.51
CA ALA A 196 -2.63 2.54 17.30
C ALA A 196 -2.50 2.94 18.78
N VAL A 197 -2.16 4.20 19.07
CA VAL A 197 -2.08 4.73 20.44
C VAL A 197 -3.44 4.74 21.12
N PHE A 198 -4.52 5.13 20.43
CA PHE A 198 -5.87 5.10 20.99
C PHE A 198 -6.37 3.69 21.25
N ILE A 199 -6.17 2.76 20.31
CA ILE A 199 -6.50 1.34 20.50
C ILE A 199 -5.72 0.77 21.69
N TYR A 200 -4.43 1.07 21.76
CA TYR A 200 -3.58 0.69 22.88
C TYR A 200 -4.11 1.25 24.19
N PHE A 201 -4.36 2.56 24.28
CA PHE A 201 -4.92 3.21 25.47
C PHE A 201 -6.26 2.58 25.88
N PHE A 202 -7.16 2.33 24.92
CA PHE A 202 -8.44 1.69 25.14
C PHE A 202 -8.29 0.27 25.72
N ILE A 203 -7.39 -0.54 25.15
CA ILE A 203 -7.07 -1.88 25.67
C ILE A 203 -6.52 -1.79 27.08
N VAL A 204 -5.59 -0.87 27.36
CA VAL A 204 -5.00 -0.70 28.70
C VAL A 204 -6.06 -0.31 29.74
N VAL A 205 -6.91 0.67 29.41
CA VAL A 205 -7.97 1.18 30.31
C VAL A 205 -9.00 0.09 30.61
N ILE A 206 -9.39 -0.71 29.61
CA ILE A 206 -10.44 -1.73 29.77
C ILE A 206 -9.90 -3.02 30.38
N SER A 207 -8.75 -3.50 29.93
CA SER A 207 -8.25 -4.82 30.33
C SER A 207 -7.72 -4.87 31.76
N ARG A 208 -7.35 -3.72 32.36
CA ARG A 208 -6.75 -3.57 33.72
C ARG A 208 -5.57 -4.51 34.04
N LYS A 209 -5.10 -5.31 33.09
CA LYS A 209 -3.99 -6.25 33.19
C LYS A 209 -3.01 -5.89 32.09
N PHE A 210 -2.11 -4.98 32.43
CA PHE A 210 -1.10 -4.50 31.52
C PHE A 210 0.22 -5.23 31.77
N SER A 211 0.70 -5.97 30.77
CA SER A 211 2.10 -6.34 30.66
C SER A 211 2.72 -5.48 29.56
N SER A 212 3.52 -4.48 29.95
CA SER A 212 4.23 -3.55 29.05
C SER A 212 5.09 -4.25 28.00
N GLU A 213 5.57 -5.45 28.33
CA GLU A 213 6.40 -6.27 27.46
C GLU A 213 5.60 -6.98 26.36
N GLY A 214 4.25 -6.99 26.42
CA GLY A 214 3.42 -7.76 25.49
C GLY A 214 3.11 -7.01 24.19
N PHE A 215 2.29 -5.96 24.25
CA PHE A 215 1.62 -5.45 23.05
C PHE A 215 2.54 -4.74 22.05
N LEU A 216 3.40 -3.81 22.50
CA LEU A 216 4.33 -3.12 21.60
C LEU A 216 5.34 -4.09 20.99
N TYR A 217 5.80 -5.06 21.78
CA TYR A 217 6.67 -6.14 21.31
C TYR A 217 5.94 -7.07 20.33
N GLU A 218 4.67 -7.40 20.59
CA GLU A 218 3.84 -8.19 19.68
C GLU A 218 3.61 -7.46 18.35
N ILE A 219 3.29 -6.16 18.35
CA ILE A 219 3.16 -5.38 17.10
C ILE A 219 4.49 -5.31 16.37
N GLY A 220 5.59 -4.99 17.07
CA GLY A 220 6.91 -4.90 16.45
C GLY A 220 7.34 -6.24 15.85
N SER A 221 7.20 -7.33 16.61
CA SER A 221 7.52 -8.68 16.15
C SER A 221 6.54 -9.17 15.07
N LEU A 222 5.28 -8.72 15.04
CA LEU A 222 4.35 -9.04 13.94
C LEU A 222 4.86 -8.48 12.62
N GLY A 223 5.36 -7.24 12.62
CA GLY A 223 5.96 -6.60 11.44
C GLY A 223 7.21 -7.35 10.97
N GLU A 224 8.15 -7.60 11.86
CA GLU A 224 9.39 -8.36 11.57
C GLU A 224 9.08 -9.78 11.07
N ASN A 225 8.22 -10.52 11.79
CA ASN A 225 7.83 -11.87 11.41
C ASN A 225 7.06 -11.93 10.08
N PHE A 226 6.22 -10.93 9.80
CA PHE A 226 5.53 -10.82 8.52
C PHE A 226 6.54 -10.59 7.41
N TYR A 227 7.44 -9.62 7.59
CA TYR A 227 8.46 -9.26 6.63
C TYR A 227 9.40 -10.43 6.30
N ASP A 228 9.93 -11.11 7.31
CA ASP A 228 10.81 -12.27 7.13
C ASP A 228 10.11 -13.39 6.34
N LYS A 229 8.86 -13.72 6.74
CA LYS A 229 8.06 -14.74 6.05
C LYS A 229 7.71 -14.33 4.63
N PHE A 230 7.43 -13.06 4.41
CA PHE A 230 7.09 -12.51 3.11
C PHE A 230 8.31 -12.56 2.17
N ILE A 231 9.50 -12.21 2.64
CA ILE A 231 10.76 -12.34 1.89
C ILE A 231 11.04 -13.78 1.50
N HIS A 232 10.81 -14.73 2.41
CA HIS A 232 11.00 -16.15 2.13
C HIS A 232 10.14 -16.65 0.96
N LEU A 233 9.02 -15.98 0.62
CA LEU A 233 8.24 -16.32 -0.58
C LEU A 233 9.05 -16.15 -1.87
N PHE A 234 9.95 -15.18 -1.93
CA PHE A 234 10.76 -14.89 -3.12
C PHE A 234 12.03 -15.74 -3.22
N GLN A 235 12.36 -16.49 -2.17
CA GLN A 235 13.55 -17.33 -2.13
C GLN A 235 13.33 -18.75 -2.66
N ARG A 236 12.07 -19.14 -2.93
CA ARG A 236 11.71 -20.45 -3.45
C ARG A 236 10.85 -20.33 -4.70
N ARG A 237 11.04 -21.25 -5.65
CA ARG A 237 10.36 -21.23 -6.95
C ARG A 237 8.86 -21.49 -6.81
N GLU A 238 8.48 -22.29 -5.82
CA GLU A 238 7.10 -22.72 -5.57
C GLU A 238 6.26 -21.57 -4.99
N THR A 239 6.88 -20.66 -4.25
CA THR A 239 6.19 -19.61 -3.50
C THR A 239 6.32 -18.21 -4.12
N ILE A 240 7.19 -18.03 -5.12
CA ILE A 240 7.41 -16.71 -5.73
C ILE A 240 6.12 -16.12 -6.34
N MET A 241 5.28 -16.96 -6.93
CA MET A 241 4.01 -16.55 -7.52
C MET A 241 3.04 -16.02 -6.45
N LEU A 242 3.02 -16.67 -5.28
CA LEU A 242 2.27 -16.22 -4.12
C LEU A 242 2.82 -14.89 -3.57
N GLY A 243 4.14 -14.70 -3.59
CA GLY A 243 4.78 -13.43 -3.25
C GLY A 243 4.37 -12.29 -4.18
N ILE A 244 4.38 -12.52 -5.50
CA ILE A 244 3.92 -11.55 -6.52
C ILE A 244 2.44 -11.19 -6.32
N SER A 245 1.59 -12.20 -6.12
CA SER A 245 0.17 -12.01 -5.79
C SER A 245 -0.01 -11.17 -4.52
N GLY A 246 0.79 -11.46 -3.48
CA GLY A 246 0.76 -10.73 -2.22
C GLY A 246 1.11 -9.26 -2.39
N MET A 247 2.13 -8.95 -3.18
CA MET A 247 2.51 -7.56 -3.47
C MET A 247 1.36 -6.78 -4.10
N LEU A 248 0.67 -7.35 -5.10
CA LEU A 248 -0.48 -6.69 -5.73
C LEU A 248 -1.61 -6.42 -4.75
N VAL A 249 -1.86 -7.37 -3.84
CA VAL A 249 -2.95 -7.25 -2.88
C VAL A 249 -2.62 -6.25 -1.77
N LEU A 250 -1.35 -6.13 -1.39
CA LEU A 250 -0.89 -5.13 -0.41
C LEU A 250 -1.06 -3.68 -0.90
N HIS A 251 -1.09 -3.42 -2.21
CA HIS A 251 -1.46 -2.10 -2.75
C HIS A 251 -2.90 -1.69 -2.38
N LEU A 252 -3.86 -2.61 -2.27
CA LEU A 252 -5.21 -2.22 -1.85
C LEU A 252 -5.24 -1.81 -0.38
N VAL A 253 -4.36 -2.40 0.44
CA VAL A 253 -4.27 -2.10 1.87
C VAL A 253 -3.69 -0.70 2.09
N THR A 254 -2.72 -0.27 1.27
CA THR A 254 -2.21 1.11 1.35
C THR A 254 -3.30 2.12 1.03
N ASP A 255 -4.13 1.85 0.04
CA ASP A 255 -5.14 2.82 -0.41
C ASP A 255 -6.28 2.99 0.61
N ILE A 256 -6.49 2.00 1.49
CA ILE A 256 -7.35 2.19 2.67
C ILE A 256 -6.78 3.28 3.58
N ALA A 257 -5.48 3.24 3.86
CA ALA A 257 -4.83 4.20 4.73
C ALA A 257 -4.68 5.58 4.05
N ASN A 258 -4.32 5.62 2.77
CA ASN A 258 -4.14 6.85 2.00
C ASN A 258 -5.46 7.57 1.70
N PHE A 259 -6.54 6.84 1.42
CA PHE A 259 -7.81 7.46 1.00
C PHE A 259 -8.91 7.25 2.03
N LEU A 260 -9.20 5.99 2.36
CA LEU A 260 -10.45 5.67 3.06
C LEU A 260 -10.46 6.17 4.50
N LEU A 261 -9.34 6.06 5.23
CA LEU A 261 -9.23 6.62 6.59
C LEU A 261 -9.34 8.16 6.57
N PRO A 262 -8.55 8.90 5.77
CA PRO A 262 -8.72 10.35 5.60
C PRO A 262 -10.14 10.77 5.21
N LEU A 263 -10.77 10.12 4.23
CA LEU A 263 -12.13 10.44 3.82
C LEU A 263 -13.15 10.17 4.94
N THR A 264 -12.94 9.13 5.76
CA THR A 264 -13.87 8.78 6.84
C THR A 264 -13.79 9.78 7.99
N PHE A 265 -12.58 10.12 8.44
CA PHE A 265 -12.35 10.96 9.61
C PHE A 265 -12.14 12.44 9.28
N GLY A 266 -12.01 12.78 8.00
CA GLY A 266 -11.62 14.09 7.48
C GLY A 266 -10.23 14.51 7.86
N PHE A 267 -9.29 13.56 7.93
CA PHE A 267 -7.88 13.93 7.98
C PHE A 267 -7.52 14.54 6.62
N GLN A 268 -6.98 15.75 6.65
CA GLN A 268 -6.40 16.34 5.44
C GLN A 268 -4.95 15.88 5.38
N ASP A 269 -4.69 14.69 4.85
CA ASP A 269 -3.31 14.35 4.52
C ASP A 269 -2.84 15.38 3.48
N THR A 270 -1.89 16.20 3.92
CA THR A 270 -1.40 17.33 3.16
C THR A 270 -0.75 16.90 1.86
N LEU A 271 -0.24 15.67 1.75
CA LEU A 271 0.49 15.24 0.56
C LEU A 271 -0.45 14.84 -0.57
N TYR A 272 -1.34 13.87 -0.33
CA TYR A 272 -2.22 13.35 -1.39
C TYR A 272 -3.45 14.25 -1.65
N PHE A 273 -4.18 14.68 -0.61
CA PHE A 273 -5.45 15.40 -0.82
C PHE A 273 -5.26 16.82 -1.35
N LYS A 274 -4.19 17.52 -0.93
CA LYS A 274 -3.92 18.86 -1.49
C LYS A 274 -3.56 18.79 -2.98
N GLN A 275 -2.94 17.70 -3.44
CA GLN A 275 -2.59 17.50 -4.85
C GLN A 275 -3.80 17.11 -5.71
N LEU A 276 -4.68 16.26 -5.19
CA LEU A 276 -5.88 15.81 -5.91
C LEU A 276 -6.98 16.88 -6.04
N GLY A 277 -6.93 17.94 -5.22
CA GLY A 277 -7.82 19.09 -5.29
C GLY A 277 -9.10 18.96 -4.45
N GLY A 278 -10.07 19.86 -4.70
CA GLY A 278 -11.25 20.03 -3.82
C GLY A 278 -12.40 19.04 -4.00
N LEU A 279 -12.21 17.95 -4.77
CA LEU A 279 -13.28 16.97 -5.04
C LEU A 279 -13.48 15.97 -3.89
N HIS A 280 -12.53 15.90 -2.96
CA HIS A 280 -12.51 14.94 -1.87
C HIS A 280 -13.16 15.51 -0.61
N GLN A 281 -14.47 15.32 -0.46
CA GLN A 281 -15.18 15.77 0.72
C GLN A 281 -15.19 14.69 1.80
N PRO A 282 -14.90 15.01 3.07
CA PRO A 282 -15.03 14.04 4.15
C PRO A 282 -16.44 13.44 4.20
N LEU A 283 -16.50 12.12 4.42
CA LEU A 283 -17.73 11.34 4.45
C LEU A 283 -18.71 11.88 5.51
N TYR A 284 -18.21 12.30 6.67
CA TYR A 284 -19.04 12.89 7.73
C TYR A 284 -19.65 14.23 7.31
N ALA A 285 -18.98 15.01 6.46
CA ALA A 285 -19.49 16.30 5.98
C ALA A 285 -20.67 16.08 5.02
N LEU A 286 -20.51 15.16 4.07
CA LEU A 286 -21.57 14.72 3.15
C LEU A 286 -22.77 14.11 3.90
N PHE A 287 -22.49 13.25 4.89
CA PHE A 287 -23.50 12.70 5.77
C PHE A 287 -24.27 13.80 6.51
N SER A 288 -23.56 14.73 7.15
CA SER A 288 -24.16 15.84 7.90
C SER A 288 -25.04 16.72 7.01
N GLN A 289 -24.58 17.03 5.79
CA GLN A 289 -25.34 17.79 4.82
C GLN A 289 -26.69 17.14 4.49
N GLN A 290 -26.72 15.82 4.27
CA GLN A 290 -27.96 15.13 3.93
C GLN A 290 -28.86 14.88 5.15
N VAL A 291 -28.28 14.65 6.33
CA VAL A 291 -29.07 14.55 7.57
C VAL A 291 -29.78 15.87 7.87
N LEU A 292 -29.13 17.01 7.67
CA LEU A 292 -29.74 18.33 7.86
C LEU A 292 -30.86 18.61 6.83
N ALA A 293 -30.80 17.99 5.66
CA ALA A 293 -31.83 18.09 4.63
C ALA A 293 -32.99 17.09 4.82
N ALA A 294 -32.86 16.12 5.74
CA ALA A 294 -33.87 15.11 5.99
C ALA A 294 -35.11 15.72 6.67
N THR A 295 -36.30 15.36 6.20
CA THR A 295 -37.57 15.92 6.68
C THR A 295 -38.13 15.16 7.88
N ASN A 296 -37.71 13.92 8.08
CA ASN A 296 -38.22 13.03 9.11
C ASN A 296 -37.14 12.05 9.62
N LEU A 297 -37.41 11.46 10.79
CA LEU A 297 -36.48 10.53 11.46
C LEU A 297 -36.18 9.28 10.61
N GLY A 298 -37.16 8.80 9.83
CA GLY A 298 -36.99 7.63 8.97
C GLY A 298 -35.94 7.87 7.87
N GLU A 299 -35.99 9.05 7.24
CA GLU A 299 -34.97 9.50 6.29
C GLU A 299 -33.60 9.62 6.95
N THR A 300 -33.49 10.24 8.13
CA THR A 300 -32.21 10.33 8.86
C THR A 300 -31.60 8.96 9.15
N ILE A 301 -32.40 8.00 9.64
CA ILE A 301 -31.95 6.62 9.88
C ILE A 301 -31.51 5.95 8.58
N SER A 302 -32.22 6.20 7.48
CA SER A 302 -31.91 5.65 6.17
C SER A 302 -30.59 6.18 5.62
N ILE A 303 -30.34 7.48 5.76
CA ILE A 303 -29.08 8.12 5.36
C ILE A 303 -27.94 7.52 6.20
N ALA A 304 -28.09 7.45 7.52
CA ALA A 304 -27.07 6.87 8.41
C ALA A 304 -26.74 5.41 8.03
N TRP A 305 -27.77 4.61 7.72
CA TRP A 305 -27.60 3.25 7.23
C TRP A 305 -26.82 3.19 5.92
N ILE A 306 -27.19 4.01 4.94
CA ILE A 306 -26.56 4.05 3.61
C ILE A 306 -25.07 4.38 3.74
N TYR A 307 -24.70 5.42 4.48
CA TYR A 307 -23.30 5.82 4.65
C TYR A 307 -22.49 4.75 5.39
N MET A 308 -23.02 4.21 6.49
CA MET A 308 -22.32 3.20 7.28
C MET A 308 -22.06 1.93 6.46
N PHE A 309 -23.06 1.41 5.75
CA PHE A 309 -22.92 0.19 4.97
C PHE A 309 -22.17 0.40 3.65
N ASN A 310 -22.13 1.61 3.10
CA ASN A 310 -21.21 1.95 2.00
C ASN A 310 -19.75 1.93 2.48
N LEU A 311 -19.45 2.58 3.61
CA LEU A 311 -18.11 2.58 4.19
C LEU A 311 -17.64 1.15 4.50
N LEU A 312 -18.51 0.34 5.11
CA LEU A 312 -18.22 -1.06 5.39
C LEU A 312 -18.06 -1.89 4.11
N GLY A 313 -18.89 -1.64 3.10
CA GLY A 313 -18.78 -2.27 1.79
C GLY A 313 -17.43 -1.98 1.12
N MET A 314 -17.03 -0.70 1.09
CA MET A 314 -15.74 -0.28 0.54
C MET A 314 -14.56 -0.89 1.31
N LEU A 315 -14.59 -0.85 2.65
CA LEU A 315 -13.59 -1.50 3.50
C LEU A 315 -13.47 -3.00 3.20
N MET A 316 -14.60 -3.70 3.07
CA MET A 316 -14.60 -5.14 2.75
C MET A 316 -14.07 -5.41 1.35
N LEU A 317 -14.46 -4.63 0.35
CA LEU A 317 -13.99 -4.80 -1.03
C LEU A 317 -12.47 -4.58 -1.15
N LEU A 318 -11.88 -3.69 -0.34
CA LEU A 318 -10.43 -3.45 -0.31
C LEU A 318 -9.67 -4.45 0.59
N LEU A 319 -10.22 -4.86 1.73
CA LEU A 319 -9.54 -5.76 2.70
C LEU A 319 -9.68 -7.26 2.38
N LEU A 320 -10.83 -7.68 1.85
CA LEU A 320 -11.08 -9.10 1.65
C LEU A 320 -10.13 -9.76 0.62
N PRO A 321 -9.64 -9.09 -0.44
CA PRO A 321 -8.56 -9.64 -1.27
C PRO A 321 -7.32 -10.03 -0.44
N ALA A 322 -6.90 -9.17 0.51
CA ALA A 322 -5.78 -9.42 1.42
C ALA A 322 -6.05 -10.59 2.36
N MET A 323 -7.27 -10.69 2.88
CA MET A 323 -7.65 -11.85 3.69
C MET A 323 -7.62 -13.15 2.86
N LEU A 324 -8.20 -13.15 1.66
CA LEU A 324 -8.19 -14.33 0.77
C LEU A 324 -6.76 -14.76 0.46
N TRP A 325 -5.90 -13.82 0.07
CA TRP A 325 -4.47 -14.08 -0.14
C TRP A 325 -3.79 -14.64 1.12
N TYR A 326 -4.09 -14.10 2.30
CA TYR A 326 -3.50 -14.58 3.55
C TYR A 326 -3.94 -16.02 3.91
N TYR A 327 -5.19 -16.40 3.61
CA TYR A 327 -5.65 -17.78 3.79
C TYR A 327 -4.93 -18.74 2.83
N LEU A 328 -4.76 -18.35 1.56
CA LEU A 328 -3.94 -19.08 0.59
C LEU A 328 -2.50 -19.23 1.08
N PHE A 329 -1.91 -18.15 1.60
CA PHE A 329 -0.55 -18.15 2.12
C PHE A 329 -0.35 -19.11 3.30
N ARG A 330 -1.40 -19.32 4.11
CA ARG A 330 -1.34 -20.24 5.26
C ARG A 330 -1.77 -21.66 4.94
N ASP A 331 -2.20 -21.95 3.71
CA ASP A 331 -2.78 -23.24 3.33
C ASP A 331 -3.90 -23.65 4.29
N LYS A 332 -4.78 -22.69 4.62
CA LYS A 332 -5.88 -22.86 5.58
C LYS A 332 -7.23 -22.77 4.88
N PRO A 333 -8.18 -23.68 5.20
CA PRO A 333 -9.51 -23.61 4.62
C PRO A 333 -10.20 -22.31 5.04
N LEU A 334 -10.89 -21.67 4.09
CA LEU A 334 -11.60 -20.42 4.30
C LEU A 334 -12.87 -20.64 5.14
N HIS A 335 -12.79 -20.41 6.45
CA HIS A 335 -13.94 -20.56 7.34
C HIS A 335 -14.66 -19.22 7.55
N VAL A 336 -15.73 -18.97 6.78
CA VAL A 336 -16.53 -17.74 6.91
C VAL A 336 -17.72 -17.98 7.85
N PRO A 337 -17.87 -17.20 8.94
CA PRO A 337 -19.05 -17.27 9.79
C PRO A 337 -20.27 -16.71 9.05
N ARG A 338 -21.45 -17.31 9.28
CA ARG A 338 -22.70 -16.91 8.60
C ARG A 338 -23.04 -15.43 8.79
N PHE A 339 -22.72 -14.90 9.97
CA PHE A 339 -22.92 -13.49 10.27
C PHE A 339 -22.01 -12.57 9.46
N ALA A 340 -20.76 -12.98 9.16
CA ALA A 340 -19.91 -12.20 8.26
C ALA A 340 -20.46 -12.19 6.83
N LEU A 341 -21.05 -13.30 6.35
CA LEU A 341 -21.78 -13.30 5.07
C LEU A 341 -22.94 -12.32 5.09
N PHE A 342 -23.76 -12.31 6.15
CA PHE A 342 -24.82 -11.32 6.31
C PHE A 342 -24.30 -9.88 6.21
N ILE A 343 -23.24 -9.54 6.95
CA ILE A 343 -22.64 -8.20 6.91
C ILE A 343 -22.07 -7.88 5.52
N PHE A 344 -21.40 -8.82 4.86
CA PHE A 344 -20.88 -8.60 3.52
C PHE A 344 -22.01 -8.29 2.53
N TYR A 345 -23.05 -9.11 2.48
CA TYR A 345 -24.13 -8.94 1.52
C TYR A 345 -25.01 -7.71 1.80
N ILE A 346 -25.26 -7.36 3.07
CA ILE A 346 -26.00 -6.12 3.38
C ILE A 346 -25.22 -4.88 2.94
N SER A 347 -23.91 -4.88 3.14
CA SER A 347 -23.00 -3.79 2.75
C SER A 347 -22.89 -3.70 1.23
N LEU A 348 -22.70 -4.84 0.56
CA LEU A 348 -22.59 -4.91 -0.90
C LEU A 348 -23.89 -4.47 -1.58
N ILE A 349 -25.06 -4.95 -1.14
CA ILE A 349 -26.35 -4.56 -1.71
C ILE A 349 -26.55 -3.05 -1.50
N CYS A 350 -26.28 -2.53 -0.30
CA CYS A 350 -26.38 -1.10 -0.03
C CYS A 350 -25.45 -0.27 -0.94
N PHE A 351 -24.18 -0.69 -1.07
CA PHE A 351 -23.17 -0.04 -1.91
C PHE A 351 -23.58 -0.01 -3.38
N VAL A 352 -24.14 -1.12 -3.90
CA VAL A 352 -24.60 -1.19 -5.30
C VAL A 352 -25.80 -0.25 -5.52
N PHE A 353 -26.80 -0.25 -4.64
CA PHE A 353 -28.03 0.52 -4.89
C PHE A 353 -27.90 2.03 -4.60
N ALA A 354 -27.01 2.41 -3.69
CA ALA A 354 -26.80 3.80 -3.29
C ALA A 354 -25.30 4.04 -3.03
N PRO A 355 -24.46 4.02 -4.07
CA PRO A 355 -23.03 4.25 -3.91
C PRO A 355 -22.77 5.64 -3.34
N VAL A 356 -21.84 5.70 -2.38
CA VAL A 356 -21.28 6.94 -1.82
C VAL A 356 -19.84 7.15 -2.30
N PHE A 357 -19.20 6.09 -2.78
CA PHE A 357 -17.84 6.10 -3.29
C PHE A 357 -17.85 5.89 -4.80
N SER A 358 -16.96 6.60 -5.50
CA SER A 358 -16.63 6.38 -6.90
C SER A 358 -15.13 6.18 -7.02
N LEU A 359 -14.73 5.15 -7.76
CA LEU A 359 -13.33 4.89 -8.07
C LEU A 359 -13.08 5.23 -9.53
N THR A 360 -12.10 6.09 -9.77
CA THR A 360 -11.68 6.50 -11.11
C THR A 360 -10.16 6.49 -11.21
N THR A 361 -9.59 6.66 -12.40
CA THR A 361 -8.18 6.96 -12.57
C THR A 361 -7.88 8.38 -12.07
N ILE A 362 -6.67 8.63 -11.58
CA ILE A 362 -6.23 10.00 -11.25
C ILE A 362 -5.98 10.76 -12.55
N ASN A 363 -6.90 11.66 -12.93
CA ASN A 363 -6.84 12.38 -14.21
C ASN A 363 -5.77 13.50 -14.28
N GLN A 364 -4.69 13.39 -13.50
CA GLN A 364 -3.60 14.36 -13.44
C GLN A 364 -2.27 13.64 -13.72
N PRO A 365 -2.01 13.26 -14.99
CA PRO A 365 -0.89 12.39 -15.33
C PRO A 365 0.46 12.99 -14.91
N GLU A 366 0.59 14.31 -14.79
CA GLU A 366 1.88 14.94 -14.49
C GLU A 366 2.32 14.81 -13.02
N VAL A 367 1.39 14.56 -12.08
CA VAL A 367 1.68 14.70 -10.64
C VAL A 367 1.56 13.37 -9.90
N LEU A 368 0.45 12.66 -10.10
CA LEU A 368 0.12 11.45 -9.35
C LEU A 368 -0.41 10.38 -10.27
N VAL A 369 -0.16 9.13 -9.90
CA VAL A 369 -0.63 7.96 -10.63
C VAL A 369 -1.26 6.97 -9.67
N GLY A 370 -2.45 6.49 -10.00
CA GLY A 370 -3.15 5.48 -9.20
C GLY A 370 -4.67 5.50 -9.38
N VAL A 371 -5.36 5.02 -8.35
CA VAL A 371 -6.82 5.03 -8.29
C VAL A 371 -7.25 6.18 -7.38
N ASP A 372 -8.13 7.02 -7.90
CA ASP A 372 -8.79 8.06 -7.14
C ASP A 372 -10.07 7.50 -6.51
N ILE A 373 -10.11 7.47 -5.17
CA ILE A 373 -11.30 7.13 -4.39
C ILE A 373 -11.98 8.43 -3.98
N GLN A 374 -13.07 8.77 -4.67
CA GLN A 374 -13.85 9.97 -4.41
C GLN A 374 -15.11 9.64 -3.63
N THR A 375 -15.54 10.56 -2.77
CA THR A 375 -16.82 10.52 -2.06
C THR A 375 -17.80 11.49 -2.70
N HIS A 376 -19.08 11.13 -2.70
CA HIS A 376 -20.14 11.99 -3.19
C HIS A 376 -21.42 11.78 -2.38
N LEU A 377 -22.34 12.75 -2.43
CA LEU A 377 -23.70 12.58 -1.91
C LEU A 377 -24.33 11.33 -2.53
N PHE A 378 -24.88 10.41 -1.73
CA PHE A 378 -25.44 9.18 -2.29
C PHE A 378 -26.48 9.50 -3.37
N LYS A 379 -26.39 8.79 -4.50
CA LYS A 379 -27.35 8.88 -5.61
C LYS A 379 -27.93 7.49 -5.86
N PRO A 380 -29.21 7.24 -5.51
CA PRO A 380 -29.79 5.92 -5.70
C PRO A 380 -29.93 5.58 -7.19
N LEU A 381 -29.44 4.41 -7.62
CA LEU A 381 -29.42 4.01 -9.04
C LEU A 381 -30.80 4.03 -9.72
N PHE A 382 -31.87 3.75 -8.97
CA PHE A 382 -33.24 3.62 -9.49
C PHE A 382 -34.21 4.66 -8.91
N ASN A 383 -33.70 5.80 -8.42
CA ASN A 383 -34.50 6.80 -7.70
C ASN A 383 -35.29 6.21 -6.52
N PHE A 384 -34.81 5.10 -5.94
CA PHE A 384 -35.45 4.46 -4.79
C PHE A 384 -35.38 5.38 -3.58
N ASN A 385 -36.48 5.40 -2.82
CA ASN A 385 -36.48 6.05 -1.52
C ASN A 385 -35.43 5.38 -0.61
N PRO A 386 -34.64 6.14 0.16
CA PRO A 386 -33.66 5.59 1.10
C PRO A 386 -34.19 4.47 2.02
N ILE A 387 -35.45 4.56 2.46
CA ILE A 387 -36.09 3.53 3.31
C ILE A 387 -36.21 2.20 2.56
N LEU A 388 -36.54 2.24 1.26
CA LEU A 388 -36.63 1.05 0.42
C LEU A 388 -35.25 0.39 0.26
N ILE A 389 -34.17 1.18 0.19
CA ILE A 389 -32.81 0.66 0.10
C ILE A 389 -32.43 -0.11 1.38
N ILE A 390 -32.81 0.37 2.57
CA ILE A 390 -32.67 -0.41 3.82
C ILE A 390 -33.44 -1.72 3.68
N GLY A 391 -34.71 -1.65 3.28
CA GLY A 391 -35.57 -2.82 3.15
C GLY A 391 -34.97 -3.90 2.24
N ILE A 392 -34.51 -3.51 1.05
CA ILE A 392 -33.90 -4.43 0.06
C ILE A 392 -32.57 -4.98 0.57
N SER A 393 -31.68 -4.14 1.10
CA SER A 393 -30.37 -4.58 1.60
C SER A 393 -30.50 -5.54 2.78
N PHE A 394 -31.35 -5.21 3.76
CA PHE A 394 -31.60 -6.06 4.91
C PHE A 394 -32.30 -7.36 4.54
N ALA A 395 -33.37 -7.31 3.74
CA ALA A 395 -34.10 -8.52 3.33
C ALA A 395 -33.22 -9.45 2.49
N GLY A 396 -32.43 -8.91 1.56
CA GLY A 396 -31.48 -9.68 0.75
C GLY A 396 -30.41 -10.35 1.61
N ALA A 397 -29.80 -9.62 2.53
CA ALA A 397 -28.80 -10.19 3.43
C ALA A 397 -29.40 -11.20 4.41
N LEU A 398 -30.60 -10.96 4.94
CA LEU A 398 -31.31 -11.88 5.81
C LEU A 398 -31.62 -13.19 5.08
N MET A 399 -32.04 -13.11 3.81
CA MET A 399 -32.22 -14.28 2.96
C MET A 399 -30.91 -15.08 2.83
N VAL A 400 -29.78 -14.42 2.59
CA VAL A 400 -28.46 -15.08 2.60
C VAL A 400 -28.17 -15.76 3.94
N LEU A 401 -28.41 -15.08 5.05
CA LEU A 401 -28.20 -15.63 6.40
C LEU A 401 -29.02 -16.89 6.64
N LEU A 402 -30.32 -16.86 6.32
CA LEU A 402 -31.23 -17.99 6.50
C LEU A 402 -30.88 -19.16 5.56
N LEU A 403 -30.59 -18.88 4.29
CA LEU A 403 -30.21 -19.91 3.32
C LEU A 403 -28.83 -20.51 3.64
N SER A 404 -27.92 -19.74 4.26
CA SER A 404 -26.61 -20.23 4.72
C SER A 404 -26.68 -21.23 5.88
N LEU A 405 -27.87 -21.52 6.41
CA LEU A 405 -28.09 -22.65 7.31
C LEU A 405 -27.82 -23.98 6.59
N PHE A 406 -28.12 -24.07 5.30
CA PHE A 406 -27.79 -25.22 4.45
C PHE A 406 -26.35 -25.12 3.95
N HIS A 407 -25.54 -26.15 4.22
CA HIS A 407 -24.10 -26.14 3.92
C HIS A 407 -23.79 -25.85 2.44
N ARG A 408 -24.51 -26.47 1.49
CA ARG A 408 -24.32 -26.23 0.05
C ARG A 408 -24.59 -24.78 -0.36
N LEU A 409 -25.65 -24.16 0.18
CA LEU A 409 -25.98 -22.76 -0.10
C LEU A 409 -24.97 -21.81 0.56
N LYS A 410 -24.48 -22.14 1.76
CA LYS A 410 -23.38 -21.40 2.39
C LYS A 410 -22.13 -21.38 1.50
N MET A 411 -21.73 -22.54 0.97
CA MET A 411 -20.57 -22.63 0.07
C MET A 411 -20.79 -21.85 -1.22
N LEU A 412 -22.00 -21.91 -1.80
CA LEU A 412 -22.39 -21.09 -2.95
C LEU A 412 -22.23 -19.59 -2.66
N PHE A 413 -22.72 -19.09 -1.52
CA PHE A 413 -22.57 -17.69 -1.15
C PHE A 413 -21.12 -17.28 -0.90
N ILE A 414 -20.30 -18.16 -0.31
CA ILE A 414 -18.86 -17.90 -0.19
C ILE A 414 -18.22 -17.80 -1.59
N GLY A 415 -18.54 -18.72 -2.50
CA GLY A 415 -18.03 -18.68 -3.87
C GLY A 415 -18.46 -17.41 -4.63
N VAL A 416 -19.72 -16.99 -4.50
CA VAL A 416 -20.22 -15.74 -5.09
C VAL A 416 -19.53 -14.53 -4.47
N ALA A 417 -19.36 -14.48 -3.14
CA ALA A 417 -18.64 -13.39 -2.48
C ALA A 417 -17.19 -13.31 -2.97
N SER A 418 -16.47 -14.43 -3.02
CA SER A 418 -15.11 -14.51 -3.55
C SER A 418 -15.02 -14.06 -5.02
N ALA A 419 -16.02 -14.39 -5.85
CA ALA A 419 -16.09 -13.94 -7.23
C ALA A 419 -16.30 -12.42 -7.33
N VAL A 420 -17.19 -11.84 -6.53
CA VAL A 420 -17.40 -10.38 -6.47
C VAL A 420 -16.14 -9.66 -6.02
N ILE A 421 -15.48 -10.16 -4.96
CA ILE A 421 -14.22 -9.60 -4.44
C ILE A 421 -13.13 -9.65 -5.50
N SER A 422 -12.99 -10.76 -6.22
CA SER A 422 -11.99 -10.94 -7.28
C SER A 422 -12.27 -10.06 -8.51
N ALA A 423 -13.56 -9.88 -8.85
CA ALA A 423 -13.98 -8.98 -9.92
C ALA A 423 -13.69 -7.52 -9.56
N PHE A 424 -14.01 -7.09 -8.33
CA PHE A 424 -13.66 -5.77 -7.83
C PHE A 424 -12.14 -5.55 -7.83
N PHE A 425 -11.36 -6.50 -7.31
CA PHE A 425 -9.90 -6.43 -7.32
C PHE A 425 -9.34 -6.31 -8.74
N GLY A 426 -9.86 -7.08 -9.70
CA GLY A 426 -9.46 -6.98 -11.10
C GLY A 426 -9.79 -5.64 -11.73
N TRP A 427 -10.98 -5.10 -11.47
CA TRP A 427 -11.37 -3.77 -11.91
C TRP A 427 -10.50 -2.68 -11.29
N TYR A 428 -10.20 -2.77 -10.00
CA TYR A 428 -9.32 -1.86 -9.27
C TYR A 428 -7.92 -1.82 -9.87
N ILE A 429 -7.30 -2.99 -10.03
CA ILE A 429 -5.97 -3.12 -10.64
C ILE A 429 -5.98 -2.61 -12.08
N ALA A 430 -7.08 -2.82 -12.83
CA ALA A 430 -7.20 -2.27 -14.18
C ALA A 430 -7.22 -0.73 -14.20
N LEU A 431 -7.92 -0.08 -13.26
CA LEU A 431 -7.88 1.39 -13.13
C LEU A 431 -6.45 1.87 -12.85
N PHE A 432 -5.80 1.31 -11.84
CA PHE A 432 -4.41 1.65 -11.50
C PHE A 432 -3.46 1.45 -12.69
N PHE A 433 -3.61 0.32 -13.37
CA PHE A 433 -2.78 -0.03 -14.51
C PHE A 433 -2.99 0.92 -15.69
N ILE A 434 -4.23 1.25 -16.05
CA ILE A 434 -4.54 2.20 -17.12
C ILE A 434 -3.89 3.55 -16.84
N ASP A 435 -3.98 4.04 -15.60
CA ASP A 435 -3.41 5.32 -15.21
C ASP A 435 -1.87 5.32 -15.33
N GLN A 436 -1.22 4.24 -14.88
CA GLN A 436 0.22 4.03 -15.09
C GLN A 436 0.60 3.99 -16.57
N ILE A 437 -0.15 3.26 -17.40
CA ILE A 437 0.12 3.24 -18.85
C ILE A 437 0.01 4.65 -19.44
N ASN A 438 -1.02 5.41 -19.07
CA ASN A 438 -1.22 6.77 -19.58
C ASN A 438 -0.07 7.70 -19.19
N TYR A 439 0.39 7.63 -17.93
CA TYR A 439 1.56 8.37 -17.46
C TYR A 439 2.80 8.10 -18.31
N TYR A 440 3.20 6.82 -18.41
CA TYR A 440 4.40 6.46 -19.16
C TYR A 440 4.26 6.70 -20.67
N ALA A 441 3.07 6.50 -21.24
CA ALA A 441 2.80 6.76 -22.65
C ALA A 441 2.93 8.25 -23.02
N HIS A 442 2.70 9.14 -22.05
CA HIS A 442 2.90 10.57 -22.22
C HIS A 442 4.36 10.99 -21.99
N VAL A 443 4.95 10.61 -20.84
CA VAL A 443 6.28 11.08 -20.42
C VAL A 443 7.42 10.51 -21.26
N ILE A 444 7.34 9.24 -21.68
CA ILE A 444 8.44 8.59 -22.41
C ILE A 444 8.71 9.28 -23.76
N PRO A 445 7.73 9.49 -24.65
CA PRO A 445 7.96 10.20 -25.92
C PRO A 445 8.52 11.62 -25.73
N GLU A 446 8.04 12.35 -24.73
CA GLU A 446 8.51 13.70 -24.43
C GLU A 446 9.99 13.72 -24.03
N LEU A 447 10.42 12.79 -23.18
CA LEU A 447 11.82 12.66 -22.79
C LEU A 447 12.72 12.33 -24.00
N PHE A 448 12.25 11.49 -24.92
CA PHE A 448 12.98 11.24 -26.17
C PHE A 448 13.04 12.49 -27.06
N ALA A 449 11.95 13.24 -27.17
CA ALA A 449 11.90 14.49 -27.95
C ALA A 449 12.82 15.58 -27.37
N MET A 450 12.97 15.64 -26.04
CA MET A 450 13.86 16.56 -25.34
C MET A 450 15.34 16.11 -25.34
N GLY A 451 15.68 14.99 -26.00
CA GLY A 451 17.05 14.45 -26.04
C GLY A 451 17.49 13.73 -24.76
N SER A 452 16.59 13.52 -23.80
CA SER A 452 16.84 12.79 -22.54
C SER A 452 16.67 11.28 -22.70
N GLY A 453 17.26 10.71 -23.76
CA GLY A 453 17.01 9.33 -24.19
C GLY A 453 17.38 8.25 -23.16
N PHE A 454 18.35 8.51 -22.28
CA PHE A 454 18.69 7.58 -21.19
C PHE A 454 17.54 7.43 -20.19
N ILE A 455 16.96 8.56 -19.74
CA ILE A 455 15.83 8.55 -18.81
C ILE A 455 14.62 7.93 -19.49
N GLY A 456 14.33 8.31 -20.74
CA GLY A 456 13.25 7.71 -21.54
C GLY A 456 13.37 6.19 -21.66
N ALA A 457 14.57 5.67 -21.94
CA ALA A 457 14.82 4.22 -21.99
C ALA A 457 14.66 3.54 -20.61
N GLN A 458 15.11 4.18 -19.54
CA GLN A 458 14.96 3.70 -18.17
C GLN A 458 13.48 3.59 -17.77
N LEU A 459 12.69 4.63 -18.03
CA LEU A 459 11.25 4.64 -17.76
C LEU A 459 10.48 3.65 -18.66
N PHE A 460 10.89 3.50 -19.92
CA PHE A 460 10.33 2.44 -20.77
C PHE A 460 10.58 1.04 -20.19
N PHE A 461 11.78 0.81 -19.64
CA PHE A 461 12.07 -0.45 -18.97
C PHE A 461 11.25 -0.63 -17.69
N PHE A 462 11.01 0.44 -16.93
CA PHE A 462 10.08 0.41 -15.80
C PHE A 462 8.67 0.01 -16.23
N LEU A 463 8.15 0.64 -17.29
CA LEU A 463 6.85 0.32 -17.87
C LEU A 463 6.74 -1.17 -18.23
N VAL A 464 7.74 -1.75 -18.90
CA VAL A 464 7.73 -3.18 -19.27
C VAL A 464 7.63 -4.07 -18.03
N ILE A 465 8.40 -3.77 -16.98
CA ILE A 465 8.36 -4.54 -15.72
C ILE A 465 6.99 -4.41 -15.05
N LEU A 466 6.42 -3.20 -14.99
CA LEU A 466 5.10 -2.96 -14.41
C LEU A 466 4.00 -3.70 -15.18
N VAL A 467 4.02 -3.66 -16.51
CA VAL A 467 3.09 -4.42 -17.37
C VAL A 467 3.16 -5.90 -17.05
N LEU A 468 4.37 -6.47 -16.98
CA LEU A 468 4.53 -7.88 -16.63
C LEU A 468 4.03 -8.18 -15.23
N PHE A 469 4.36 -7.35 -14.24
CA PHE A 469 3.95 -7.54 -12.85
C PHE A 469 2.43 -7.50 -12.67
N TYR A 470 1.75 -6.44 -13.14
CA TYR A 470 0.31 -6.28 -12.97
C TYR A 470 -0.47 -7.36 -13.70
N THR A 471 -0.12 -7.64 -14.97
CA THR A 471 -0.84 -8.65 -15.76
C THR A 471 -0.60 -10.06 -15.21
N SER A 472 0.65 -10.47 -15.03
CA SER A 472 0.95 -11.83 -14.55
C SER A 472 0.48 -12.03 -13.12
N GLY A 473 0.73 -11.08 -12.22
CA GLY A 473 0.34 -11.19 -10.83
C GLY A 473 -1.18 -11.24 -10.66
N TYR A 474 -1.96 -10.52 -11.47
CA TYR A 474 -3.42 -10.63 -11.45
C TYR A 474 -3.89 -12.03 -11.85
N PHE A 475 -3.42 -12.55 -12.99
CA PHE A 475 -3.80 -13.91 -13.44
C PHE A 475 -3.35 -15.00 -12.47
N ILE A 476 -2.17 -14.86 -11.87
CA ILE A 476 -1.68 -15.76 -10.81
C ILE A 476 -2.61 -15.70 -9.59
N THR A 477 -3.01 -14.51 -9.17
CA THR A 477 -3.91 -14.33 -8.02
C THR A 477 -5.26 -15.01 -8.28
N LEU A 478 -5.84 -14.79 -9.46
CA LEU A 478 -7.07 -15.49 -9.86
C LEU A 478 -6.89 -17.00 -9.86
N TRP A 479 -5.79 -17.50 -10.44
CA TRP A 479 -5.51 -18.92 -10.52
C TRP A 479 -5.45 -19.58 -9.13
N GLU A 480 -4.72 -18.98 -8.19
CA GLU A 480 -4.63 -19.51 -6.82
C GLU A 480 -5.98 -19.45 -6.08
N ILE A 481 -6.75 -18.38 -6.24
CA ILE A 481 -8.10 -18.29 -5.66
C ILE A 481 -9.02 -19.38 -6.25
N PHE A 482 -9.03 -19.56 -7.57
CA PHE A 482 -9.87 -20.57 -8.23
C PHE A 482 -9.49 -22.00 -7.83
N LYS A 483 -8.19 -22.26 -7.71
CA LYS A 483 -7.66 -23.57 -7.27
C LYS A 483 -8.15 -23.91 -5.87
N GLU A 484 -8.10 -22.96 -4.93
CA GLU A 484 -8.51 -23.17 -3.53
C GLU A 484 -10.02 -23.34 -3.35
N VAL A 485 -10.81 -22.56 -4.10
CA VAL A 485 -12.27 -22.71 -4.08
C VAL A 485 -12.67 -24.12 -4.55
N ARG A 486 -11.97 -24.69 -5.52
CA ARG A 486 -12.26 -26.03 -6.05
C ARG A 486 -11.85 -27.16 -5.10
N THR A 487 -10.80 -26.99 -4.30
CA THR A 487 -10.33 -28.02 -3.34
C THR A 487 -11.12 -28.03 -2.03
N SER A 488 -11.92 -26.99 -1.78
CA SER A 488 -12.76 -26.86 -0.59
C SER A 488 -14.11 -27.60 -0.70
N ASP A 489 -14.47 -28.10 -1.89
CA ASP A 489 -15.61 -28.98 -2.16
C ASP A 489 -15.22 -30.46 -2.05
#